data_AF-A0A0F9I6G2-F1
#
_entry.id   AF-A0A0F9I6G2-F1
#
_cell.length_a   1.000
_cell.length_b   1.000
_cell.length_c   1.000
_cell.angle_alpha   90.00
_cell.angle_beta   90.00
_cell.angle_gamma   90.00
#
_symmetry.space_group_name_H-M   'P 1'
#
loop_
_entity.id
_entity.type
_entity.pdbx_description
1 polymer ?
#
loop_
_entity_poly.entity_id
_entity_poly.type
_entity_poly.pdbx_seq_one_letter_code
_entity_poly.pdbx_strand_id
1 'polypeptide(L)'
;MPDMRQVEAANGHPVCPRCGGKRSRPEGRNRLFCQECRRSYTATTGHRKHAQWHRWTEGDEDILRRGWDNTKVTGCALAATIGVTYEAARHKAHLMVLFKRTDYRKRTWTPGEDGQLGEMIHRLAPATIARKLHRSTIAVCVRAKRLGLIRRVRDGWYTKREVCEILGMDHKWVQRRIDAGEIVASFHNGRKPERKGLAMWHIEENDLRDYIRSHAHELNGRNVDLVTIVGLFQ
;
A
#
# COMPACT_ATOMS: atom_id res chain seq x y z
N MET A 1 50.91 29.18 -33.66
CA MET A 1 49.54 29.31 -33.13
C MET A 1 48.58 29.49 -34.31
N PRO A 2 48.03 28.41 -34.88
CA PRO A 2 47.06 28.50 -35.97
C PRO A 2 45.62 28.21 -35.51
N ASP A 3 44.78 29.20 -35.76
CA ASP A 3 43.37 29.23 -36.20
C ASP A 3 42.33 28.18 -35.72
N MET A 4 41.32 28.66 -34.99
CA MET A 4 40.14 27.97 -34.45
C MET A 4 38.98 27.84 -35.47
N ARG A 5 39.25 27.59 -36.75
CA ARG A 5 38.20 27.53 -37.80
C ARG A 5 38.26 26.36 -38.78
N GLN A 6 38.70 25.18 -38.36
CA GLN A 6 38.47 23.95 -39.13
C GLN A 6 38.10 22.77 -38.23
N VAL A 7 36.81 22.65 -37.93
CA VAL A 7 36.18 21.37 -37.54
C VAL A 7 35.02 21.15 -38.50
N GLU A 8 35.34 20.60 -39.67
CA GLU A 8 34.33 20.24 -40.67
C GLU A 8 33.42 19.12 -40.13
N ALA A 9 32.14 19.33 -40.36
CA ALA A 9 31.04 18.54 -39.85
C ALA A 9 30.92 17.19 -40.56
N ALA A 10 31.19 16.10 -39.83
CA ALA A 10 30.65 14.79 -40.18
C ALA A 10 29.14 14.78 -39.87
N ASN A 11 28.31 15.10 -40.88
CA ASN A 11 26.85 15.04 -40.83
C ASN A 11 26.32 13.58 -40.81
N GLY A 12 26.71 12.81 -39.81
CA GLY A 12 26.07 11.54 -39.48
C GLY A 12 24.82 11.80 -38.66
N HIS A 13 23.63 11.65 -39.25
CA HIS A 13 22.41 11.58 -38.46
C HIS A 13 22.53 10.43 -37.46
N PRO A 14 22.41 10.66 -36.14
CA PRO A 14 22.65 9.55 -35.23
C PRO A 14 21.56 8.50 -35.43
N VAL A 15 21.98 7.26 -35.58
CA VAL A 15 21.11 6.13 -35.87
C VAL A 15 20.49 5.61 -34.57
N CYS A 16 19.32 4.97 -34.68
CA CYS A 16 18.73 4.27 -33.54
C CYS A 16 19.70 3.17 -33.06
N PRO A 17 20.15 3.17 -31.79
CA PRO A 17 21.11 2.19 -31.31
C PRO A 17 20.52 0.77 -31.20
N ARG A 18 19.19 0.61 -31.33
CA ARG A 18 18.52 -0.70 -31.26
C ARG A 18 18.38 -1.40 -32.61
N CYS A 19 18.07 -0.65 -33.67
CA CYS A 19 17.78 -1.23 -34.98
C CYS A 19 18.61 -0.63 -36.12
N GLY A 20 19.49 0.33 -35.85
CA GLY A 20 20.22 1.09 -36.88
C GLY A 20 19.33 2.03 -37.70
N GLY A 21 18.02 2.07 -37.45
CA GLY A 21 17.07 2.86 -38.21
C GLY A 21 17.34 4.37 -38.16
N LYS A 22 17.10 5.06 -39.28
CA LYS A 22 17.25 6.52 -39.39
C LYS A 22 16.25 7.23 -38.49
N ARG A 23 16.71 8.22 -37.72
CA ARG A 23 15.84 9.11 -36.95
C ARG A 23 15.26 10.17 -37.89
N SER A 24 13.94 10.31 -37.98
CA SER A 24 13.32 11.26 -38.89
C SER A 24 13.47 12.70 -38.37
N ARG A 25 13.71 13.64 -39.30
CA ARG A 25 13.97 15.07 -39.05
C ARG A 25 12.94 15.82 -38.15
N PRO A 26 11.65 15.47 -38.05
CA PRO A 26 10.72 16.23 -37.21
C PRO A 26 10.90 15.98 -35.71
N GLU A 27 11.60 14.91 -35.30
CA GLU A 27 11.54 14.42 -33.92
C GLU A 27 12.56 15.08 -32.96
N GLY A 28 13.41 15.98 -33.50
CA GLY A 28 14.45 16.70 -32.76
C GLY A 28 15.70 15.86 -32.52
N ARG A 29 16.86 16.52 -32.41
CA ARG A 29 18.19 15.88 -32.22
C ARG A 29 18.33 15.09 -30.90
N ASN A 30 17.37 15.22 -29.98
CA ASN A 30 17.47 14.76 -28.60
C ASN A 30 16.76 13.42 -28.30
N ARG A 31 16.23 12.72 -29.29
CA ARG A 31 15.53 11.42 -29.05
C ARG A 31 16.43 10.23 -29.38
N LEU A 32 16.66 9.34 -28.40
CA LEU A 32 17.61 8.22 -28.53
C LEU A 32 17.13 7.11 -29.49
N PHE A 33 15.82 6.82 -29.59
CA PHE A 33 15.26 5.72 -30.40
C PHE A 33 14.31 6.20 -31.51
N CYS A 34 14.18 5.42 -32.59
CA CYS A 34 13.22 5.67 -33.67
C CYS A 34 11.75 5.41 -33.24
N GLN A 35 10.80 5.92 -34.03
CA GLN A 35 9.36 5.82 -33.76
C GLN A 35 8.84 4.38 -33.62
N GLU A 36 9.30 3.46 -34.47
CA GLU A 36 8.89 2.04 -34.44
C GLU A 36 9.43 1.29 -33.23
N CYS A 37 10.70 1.52 -32.90
CA CYS A 37 11.28 1.00 -31.67
C CYS A 37 10.53 1.51 -30.45
N ARG A 38 10.02 2.75 -30.46
CA ARG A 38 9.18 3.28 -29.36
C ARG A 38 7.80 2.62 -29.30
N ARG A 39 7.12 2.47 -30.45
CA ARG A 39 5.77 1.85 -30.52
C ARG A 39 5.79 0.40 -30.07
N SER A 40 6.75 -0.39 -30.56
CA SER A 40 6.93 -1.80 -30.17
C SER A 40 7.24 -2.00 -28.68
N TYR A 41 7.69 -0.96 -27.97
CA TYR A 41 8.09 -1.04 -26.56
C TYR A 41 6.94 -0.86 -25.55
N THR A 42 5.82 -0.28 -25.96
CA THR A 42 4.66 -0.08 -25.08
C THR A 42 3.88 -1.36 -24.77
N ALA A 43 4.05 -2.41 -25.58
CA ALA A 43 3.19 -3.59 -25.54
C ALA A 43 3.77 -4.80 -24.77
N THR A 44 5.09 -4.95 -24.62
CA THR A 44 5.64 -6.29 -24.26
C THR A 44 6.79 -6.35 -23.25
N THR A 45 7.43 -5.24 -22.88
CA THR A 45 8.56 -5.29 -21.93
C THR A 45 8.40 -4.26 -20.82
N GLY A 46 8.11 -4.74 -19.61
CA GLY A 46 7.87 -3.91 -18.44
C GLY A 46 8.90 -2.80 -18.25
N HIS A 47 8.42 -1.64 -17.81
CA HIS A 47 9.06 -0.32 -17.72
C HIS A 47 10.46 -0.25 -17.06
N ARG A 48 10.96 -1.34 -16.45
CA ARG A 48 12.23 -1.38 -15.70
C ARG A 48 13.49 -1.37 -16.56
N LYS A 49 13.44 -1.80 -17.83
CA LYS A 49 14.63 -1.96 -18.69
C LYS A 49 15.09 -0.70 -19.45
N HIS A 50 14.44 0.46 -19.26
CA HIS A 50 14.85 1.70 -19.93
C HIS A 50 15.90 2.51 -19.13
N ALA A 51 15.92 2.37 -17.79
CA ALA A 51 16.85 3.09 -16.92
C ALA A 51 18.32 2.66 -17.12
N GLN A 52 18.54 1.41 -17.54
CA GLN A 52 19.87 0.82 -17.76
C GLN A 52 20.59 1.34 -19.01
N TRP A 53 19.90 2.03 -19.92
CA TRP A 53 20.47 2.44 -21.22
C TRP A 53 20.60 3.96 -21.38
N HIS A 54 20.02 4.74 -20.46
CA HIS A 54 20.27 6.17 -20.36
C HIS A 54 21.57 6.40 -19.58
N ARG A 55 22.56 7.02 -20.21
CA ARG A 55 23.78 7.45 -19.51
C ARG A 55 23.47 8.74 -18.77
N TRP A 56 23.20 8.62 -17.47
CA TRP A 56 22.94 9.76 -16.60
C TRP A 56 24.12 10.73 -16.60
N THR A 57 23.86 11.97 -17.02
CA THR A 57 24.83 13.06 -16.95
C THR A 57 24.61 13.89 -15.69
N GLU A 58 25.63 14.67 -15.30
CA GLU A 58 25.51 15.59 -14.17
C GLU A 58 24.40 16.64 -14.38
N GLY A 59 24.17 17.06 -15.63
CA GLY A 59 23.07 17.95 -15.99
C GLY A 59 21.68 17.31 -15.79
N ASP A 60 21.52 16.04 -16.17
CA ASP A 60 20.27 15.31 -15.92
C ASP A 60 19.99 15.17 -14.42
N GLU A 61 21.04 14.88 -13.65
CA GLU A 61 20.96 14.79 -12.20
C GLU A 61 20.61 16.13 -11.56
N ASP A 62 21.17 17.24 -12.05
CA ASP A 62 20.87 18.57 -11.56
C ASP A 62 19.43 18.99 -11.85
N ILE A 63 18.89 18.65 -13.02
CA ILE A 63 17.46 18.81 -13.34
C ILE A 63 16.59 18.06 -12.31
N LEU A 64 16.94 16.82 -11.96
CA LEU A 64 16.24 16.07 -10.92
C LEU A 64 16.41 16.72 -9.54
N ARG A 65 17.62 17.14 -9.15
CA ARG A 65 17.87 17.77 -7.84
C ARG A 65 17.02 19.02 -7.63
N ARG A 66 16.89 19.86 -8.65
CA ARG A 66 16.17 21.13 -8.56
C ARG A 66 14.65 20.96 -8.62
N GLY A 67 14.18 20.04 -9.45
CA GLY A 67 12.75 19.93 -9.78
C GLY A 67 12.00 18.82 -9.05
N TRP A 68 12.68 17.82 -8.46
CA TRP A 68 11.99 16.62 -7.98
C TRP A 68 11.21 16.88 -6.68
N ASP A 69 9.88 16.83 -6.79
CA ASP A 69 8.93 17.05 -5.69
C ASP A 69 8.22 15.76 -5.24
N ASN A 70 8.65 14.61 -5.76
CA ASN A 70 8.05 13.29 -5.49
C ASN A 70 6.61 13.11 -5.99
N THR A 71 6.12 14.00 -6.87
CA THR A 71 4.82 13.85 -7.55
C THR A 71 4.98 13.22 -8.93
N LYS A 72 3.92 12.56 -9.40
CA LYS A 72 3.92 11.95 -10.75
C LYS A 72 3.92 13.02 -11.84
N VAL A 73 3.23 14.14 -11.64
CA VAL A 73 3.12 15.21 -12.65
C VAL A 73 4.48 15.85 -12.92
N THR A 74 5.15 16.33 -11.87
CA THR A 74 6.46 16.97 -11.98
C THR A 74 7.52 15.95 -12.41
N GLY A 75 7.47 14.72 -11.87
CA GLY A 75 8.36 13.65 -12.31
C GLY A 75 8.23 13.30 -13.79
N CYS A 76 7.01 13.31 -14.36
CA CYS A 76 6.80 13.13 -15.80
C CYS A 76 7.37 14.29 -16.61
N ALA A 77 7.18 15.53 -16.16
CA ALA A 77 7.72 16.71 -16.84
C ALA A 77 9.25 16.70 -16.87
N LEU A 78 9.90 16.41 -15.74
CA LEU A 78 11.36 16.30 -15.66
C LEU A 78 11.90 15.14 -16.50
N ALA A 79 11.22 13.99 -16.48
CA ALA A 79 11.58 12.85 -17.32
C ALA A 79 11.50 13.19 -18.81
N ALA A 80 10.48 13.97 -19.23
CA ALA A 80 10.36 14.46 -20.60
C ALA A 80 11.50 15.43 -20.97
N THR A 81 11.91 16.32 -20.05
CA THR A 81 13.06 17.22 -20.24
C THR A 81 14.37 16.45 -20.42
N ILE A 82 14.57 15.39 -19.63
CA ILE A 82 15.78 14.54 -19.66
C ILE A 82 15.74 13.53 -20.83
N GLY A 83 14.56 13.25 -21.39
CA GLY A 83 14.39 12.28 -22.48
C GLY A 83 14.30 10.82 -22.01
N VAL A 84 13.90 10.59 -20.76
CA VAL A 84 13.73 9.26 -20.15
C VAL A 84 12.27 8.98 -19.80
N THR A 85 11.97 7.75 -19.41
CA THR A 85 10.65 7.41 -18.85
C THR A 85 10.52 7.91 -17.41
N TYR A 86 9.29 8.17 -16.97
CA TYR A 86 9.00 8.54 -15.58
C TYR A 86 9.60 7.55 -14.57
N GLU A 87 9.49 6.24 -14.83
CA GLU A 87 10.02 5.21 -13.93
C GLU A 87 11.55 5.22 -13.87
N ALA A 88 12.24 5.56 -14.98
CA ALA A 88 13.69 5.72 -14.98
C ALA A 88 14.12 6.95 -14.17
N ALA A 89 13.45 8.10 -14.35
CA ALA A 89 13.67 9.30 -13.55
C ALA A 89 13.38 9.06 -12.07
N ARG A 90 12.28 8.35 -11.74
CA ARG A 90 11.93 7.96 -10.38
C ARG A 90 12.97 7.04 -9.74
N HIS A 91 13.45 6.05 -10.49
CA HIS A 91 14.48 5.14 -10.00
C HIS A 91 15.80 5.88 -9.77
N LYS A 92 16.21 6.78 -10.66
CA LYS A 92 17.41 7.60 -10.46
C LYS A 92 17.26 8.55 -9.28
N ALA A 93 16.13 9.25 -9.16
CA ALA A 93 15.80 10.06 -8.00
C ALA A 93 15.83 9.25 -6.69
N HIS A 94 15.42 7.97 -6.73
CA HIS A 94 15.56 7.06 -5.60
C HIS A 94 17.02 6.80 -5.23
N LEU A 95 17.87 6.48 -6.21
CA LEU A 95 19.30 6.24 -5.99
C LEU A 95 20.03 7.49 -5.48
N MET A 96 19.60 8.67 -5.92
CA MET A 96 20.10 9.96 -5.47
C MET A 96 19.47 10.43 -4.15
N VAL A 97 18.57 9.64 -3.56
CA VAL A 97 17.88 9.97 -2.30
C VAL A 97 17.13 11.30 -2.37
N LEU A 98 16.64 11.70 -3.56
CA LEU A 98 15.89 12.94 -3.80
C LEU A 98 14.44 12.87 -3.33
N PHE A 99 14.13 11.93 -2.45
CA PHE A 99 12.85 11.95 -1.76
C PHE A 99 12.85 13.15 -0.83
N LYS A 100 12.17 14.23 -1.23
CA LYS A 100 11.51 15.07 -0.24
C LYS A 100 10.70 14.09 0.61
N ARG A 101 11.16 13.88 1.84
CA ARG A 101 10.37 13.20 2.86
C ARG A 101 9.11 14.04 2.95
N THR A 102 8.09 13.69 2.19
CA THR A 102 6.73 14.04 2.54
C THR A 102 6.63 13.54 3.97
N ASP A 103 6.58 14.47 4.92
CA ASP A 103 6.85 14.26 6.33
C ASP A 103 5.79 13.36 7.01
N TYR A 104 4.93 12.69 6.23
CA TYR A 104 3.93 11.74 6.70
C TYR A 104 4.52 10.63 7.58
N ARG A 105 5.80 10.24 7.37
CA ARG A 105 6.50 9.26 8.21
C ARG A 105 7.04 9.84 9.52
N LYS A 106 7.26 11.16 9.59
CA LYS A 106 7.78 11.86 10.77
C LYS A 106 6.71 12.65 11.53
N ARG A 107 5.52 12.83 10.96
CA ARG A 107 4.41 13.53 11.63
C ARG A 107 4.07 12.76 12.91
N THR A 108 4.40 13.34 14.05
CA THR A 108 4.08 12.78 15.37
C THR A 108 2.56 12.74 15.55
N TRP A 109 2.06 11.75 16.29
CA TRP A 109 0.65 11.73 16.69
C TRP A 109 0.42 12.78 17.76
N THR A 110 -0.57 13.64 17.55
CA THR A 110 -1.02 14.60 18.56
C THR A 110 -2.04 13.96 19.50
N PRO A 111 -2.17 14.42 20.75
CA PRO A 111 -3.22 13.95 21.66
C PRO A 111 -4.64 14.13 21.07
N GLY A 112 -4.87 15.19 20.29
CA GLY A 112 -6.14 15.41 19.59
C GLY A 112 -6.43 14.35 18.52
N GLU A 113 -5.42 13.95 17.73
CA GLU A 113 -5.57 12.84 16.78
C GLU A 113 -5.80 11.51 17.50
N ASP A 114 -5.21 11.28 18.67
CA ASP A 114 -5.45 10.07 19.47
C ASP A 114 -6.89 10.03 19.99
N GLY A 115 -7.43 11.16 20.46
CA GLY A 115 -8.84 11.27 20.88
C GLY A 115 -9.81 11.01 19.72
N GLN A 116 -9.57 11.67 18.58
CA GLN A 116 -10.34 11.45 17.35
C GLN A 116 -10.27 10.00 16.87
N LEU A 117 -9.10 9.37 16.98
CA LEU A 117 -8.92 7.96 16.67
C LEU A 117 -9.76 7.10 17.62
N GLY A 118 -9.75 7.37 18.93
CA GLY A 118 -10.56 6.66 19.92
C GLY A 118 -12.06 6.73 19.63
N GLU A 119 -12.58 7.90 19.27
CA GLU A 119 -14.01 8.07 18.94
C GLU A 119 -14.41 7.32 17.65
N MET A 120 -13.55 7.34 16.63
CA MET A 120 -13.89 6.81 15.30
C MET A 120 -13.59 5.32 15.13
N ILE A 121 -12.60 4.76 15.85
CA ILE A 121 -12.10 3.39 15.61
C ILE A 121 -13.16 2.31 15.81
N HIS A 122 -14.18 2.59 16.62
CA HIS A 122 -15.30 1.70 16.89
C HIS A 122 -16.37 1.74 15.78
N ARG A 123 -16.51 2.87 15.08
CA ARG A 123 -17.61 3.13 14.12
C ARG A 123 -17.18 3.09 12.66
N LEU A 124 -15.91 3.38 12.37
CA LEU A 124 -15.42 3.61 11.01
C LEU A 124 -14.28 2.65 10.64
N ALA A 125 -14.27 2.23 9.38
CA ALA A 125 -13.18 1.44 8.84
C ALA A 125 -11.84 2.22 8.89
N PRO A 126 -10.68 1.55 9.14
CA PRO A 126 -9.37 2.21 9.21
C PRO A 126 -9.01 3.02 7.97
N ALA A 127 -9.46 2.62 6.78
CA ALA A 127 -9.25 3.36 5.54
C ALA A 127 -10.02 4.70 5.52
N THR A 128 -11.21 4.75 6.11
CA THR A 128 -12.01 5.97 6.25
C THR A 128 -11.39 6.91 7.28
N ILE A 129 -10.93 6.37 8.40
CA ILE A 129 -10.22 7.13 9.44
C ILE A 129 -8.92 7.71 8.89
N ALA A 130 -8.17 6.93 8.12
CA ALA A 130 -6.94 7.37 7.46
C ALA A 130 -7.17 8.60 6.56
N ARG A 131 -8.27 8.62 5.79
CA ARG A 131 -8.64 9.79 4.99
C ARG A 131 -8.99 11.00 5.85
N LYS A 132 -9.75 10.81 6.94
CA LYS A 132 -10.14 11.89 7.86
C LYS A 132 -8.97 12.50 8.63
N LEU A 133 -8.01 11.67 9.07
CA LEU A 133 -6.82 12.13 9.80
C LEU A 133 -5.66 12.56 8.88
N HIS A 134 -5.84 12.42 7.55
CA HIS A 134 -4.79 12.60 6.55
C HIS A 134 -3.53 11.78 6.89
N ARG A 135 -3.72 10.51 7.27
CA ARG A 135 -2.69 9.53 7.62
C ARG A 135 -2.76 8.32 6.71
N SER A 136 -1.73 7.48 6.71
CA SER A 136 -1.81 6.18 6.04
C SER A 136 -2.62 5.18 6.86
N THR A 137 -3.31 4.27 6.19
CA THR A 137 -4.07 3.19 6.85
C THR A 137 -3.21 2.38 7.80
N ILE A 138 -1.96 2.11 7.42
CA ILE A 138 -0.99 1.39 8.27
C ILE A 138 -0.68 2.19 9.55
N ALA A 139 -0.47 3.52 9.44
CA ALA A 139 -0.19 4.35 10.60
C ALA A 139 -1.36 4.36 11.59
N VAL A 140 -2.60 4.42 11.09
CA VAL A 140 -3.82 4.33 11.91
C VAL A 140 -3.89 2.99 12.63
N CYS A 141 -3.72 1.87 11.93
CA CYS A 141 -3.75 0.54 12.54
C CYS A 141 -2.66 0.35 13.61
N VAL A 142 -1.43 0.80 13.33
CA VAL A 142 -0.31 0.72 14.27
C VAL A 142 -0.57 1.62 15.48
N ARG A 143 -1.12 2.81 15.30
CA ARG A 143 -1.43 3.70 16.43
C ARG A 143 -2.55 3.15 17.28
N ALA A 144 -3.65 2.71 16.66
CA ALA A 144 -4.76 2.07 17.38
C ALA A 144 -4.27 0.88 18.21
N LYS A 145 -3.35 0.07 17.67
CA LYS A 145 -2.68 -1.00 18.42
C LYS A 145 -1.89 -0.50 19.62
N ARG A 146 -1.10 0.55 19.45
CA ARG A 146 -0.27 1.13 20.53
C ARG A 146 -1.11 1.79 21.64
N LEU A 147 -2.26 2.35 21.29
CA LEU A 147 -3.20 2.96 22.23
C LEU A 147 -4.13 1.93 22.90
N GLY A 148 -4.02 0.64 22.56
CA GLY A 148 -4.95 -0.38 23.07
C GLY A 148 -6.38 -0.25 22.54
N LEU A 149 -6.60 0.60 21.53
CA LEU A 149 -7.91 0.86 20.90
C LEU A 149 -8.38 -0.29 19.99
N ILE A 150 -7.68 -1.43 20.00
CA ILE A 150 -8.13 -2.64 19.29
C ILE A 150 -9.29 -3.32 20.02
N ARG A 151 -9.82 -2.74 21.11
CA ARG A 151 -11.14 -3.10 21.62
C ARG A 151 -12.19 -2.68 20.60
N ARG A 152 -12.56 -3.65 19.77
CA ARG A 152 -13.61 -3.53 18.77
C ARG A 152 -14.95 -3.57 19.51
N VAL A 153 -15.38 -2.42 20.02
CA VAL A 153 -16.80 -2.18 20.28
C VAL A 153 -17.47 -2.17 18.91
N ARG A 154 -17.90 -3.35 18.46
CA ARG A 154 -18.91 -3.50 17.40
C ARG A 154 -20.23 -3.72 18.11
N ASP A 155 -21.30 -3.19 17.52
CA ASP A 155 -22.65 -3.31 18.06
C ASP A 155 -23.12 -4.77 17.98
N GLY A 156 -22.97 -5.52 19.07
CA GLY A 156 -23.69 -6.77 19.32
C GLY A 156 -23.27 -8.00 18.51
N TRP A 157 -22.12 -8.04 17.82
CA TRP A 157 -21.68 -9.25 17.11
C TRP A 157 -20.16 -9.38 16.95
N TYR A 158 -19.72 -10.63 16.73
CA TYR A 158 -18.33 -11.07 16.68
C TYR A 158 -18.03 -11.90 15.43
N THR A 159 -16.80 -11.80 14.94
CA THR A 159 -16.24 -12.71 13.94
C THR A 159 -15.66 -13.94 14.60
N LYS A 160 -15.54 -15.05 13.84
CA LYS A 160 -14.86 -16.26 14.31
C LYS A 160 -13.48 -15.99 14.91
N ARG A 161 -12.71 -15.07 14.31
CA ARG A 161 -11.39 -14.70 14.84
C ARG A 161 -11.48 -14.03 16.22
N GLU A 162 -12.44 -13.15 16.42
CA GLU A 162 -12.65 -12.51 17.72
C GLU A 162 -13.11 -13.52 18.76
N VAL A 163 -13.99 -14.45 18.38
CA VAL A 163 -14.37 -15.56 19.27
C VAL A 163 -13.16 -16.42 19.64
N CYS A 164 -12.22 -16.66 18.73
CA CYS A 164 -10.95 -17.32 19.07
C CYS A 164 -10.16 -16.53 20.13
N GLU A 165 -10.07 -15.20 19.97
CA GLU A 165 -9.36 -14.31 20.89
C GLU A 165 -10.06 -14.23 22.26
N ILE A 166 -11.40 -14.21 22.30
CA ILE A 166 -12.21 -14.16 23.53
C ILE A 166 -12.11 -15.48 24.31
N LEU A 167 -12.30 -16.61 23.61
CA LEU A 167 -12.31 -17.94 24.23
C LEU A 167 -10.89 -18.50 24.46
N GLY A 168 -9.85 -17.86 23.91
CA GLY A 168 -8.47 -18.36 23.98
C GLY A 168 -8.26 -19.66 23.21
N MET A 169 -9.06 -19.90 22.17
CA MET A 169 -9.09 -21.16 21.41
C MET A 169 -8.64 -20.99 19.96
N ASP A 170 -8.19 -22.08 19.34
CA ASP A 170 -7.77 -22.05 17.94
C ASP A 170 -8.96 -22.02 16.95
N HIS A 171 -8.71 -21.58 15.72
CA HIS A 171 -9.76 -21.40 14.73
C HIS A 171 -10.47 -22.69 14.28
N LYS A 172 -9.83 -23.87 14.42
CA LYS A 172 -10.44 -25.17 14.14
C LYS A 172 -11.31 -25.61 15.29
N TRP A 173 -10.93 -25.28 16.53
CA TRP A 173 -11.77 -25.47 17.70
C TRP A 173 -13.08 -24.70 17.55
N VAL A 174 -13.02 -23.38 17.30
CA VAL A 174 -14.24 -22.56 17.15
C VAL A 174 -15.07 -23.02 15.94
N GLN A 175 -14.43 -23.38 14.82
CA GLN A 175 -15.16 -23.89 13.65
C GLN A 175 -15.93 -25.16 13.95
N ARG A 176 -15.38 -26.10 14.73
CA ARG A 176 -16.08 -27.34 15.10
C ARG A 176 -17.36 -27.07 15.88
N ARG A 177 -17.36 -26.08 16.77
CA ARG A 177 -18.56 -25.71 17.55
C ARG A 177 -19.61 -25.01 16.71
N ILE A 178 -19.20 -24.19 15.76
CA ILE A 178 -20.10 -23.63 14.76
C ILE A 178 -20.71 -24.75 13.90
N ASP A 179 -19.88 -25.69 13.42
CA ASP A 179 -20.34 -26.81 12.58
C ASP A 179 -21.25 -27.79 13.35
N ALA A 180 -21.05 -27.94 14.66
CA ALA A 180 -21.89 -28.72 15.57
C ALA A 180 -23.20 -28.00 15.98
N GLY A 181 -23.32 -26.71 15.69
CA GLY A 181 -24.47 -25.88 16.10
C GLY A 181 -24.43 -25.45 17.57
N GLU A 182 -23.31 -25.64 18.27
CA GLU A 182 -23.11 -25.19 19.65
C GLU A 182 -22.92 -23.67 19.73
N ILE A 183 -22.20 -23.09 18.75
CA ILE A 183 -22.10 -21.64 18.56
C ILE A 183 -22.93 -21.26 17.35
N VAL A 184 -24.02 -20.54 17.58
CA VAL A 184 -24.87 -20.02 16.51
C VAL A 184 -24.11 -18.95 15.74
N ALA A 185 -24.03 -19.11 14.42
CA ALA A 185 -23.31 -18.19 13.55
C ALA A 185 -23.98 -18.10 12.17
N SER A 186 -24.09 -16.88 11.66
CA SER A 186 -24.57 -16.58 10.31
C SER A 186 -23.42 -16.09 9.40
N PHE A 187 -23.71 -15.78 8.14
CA PHE A 187 -22.73 -15.38 7.14
C PHE A 187 -22.92 -13.91 6.74
N HIS A 188 -21.84 -13.14 6.66
CA HIS A 188 -21.87 -11.69 6.39
C HIS A 188 -22.51 -11.28 5.05
N ASN A 189 -22.78 -12.22 4.14
CA ASN A 189 -23.39 -11.97 2.82
C ASN A 189 -24.42 -13.04 2.40
N GLY A 190 -25.01 -13.78 3.34
CA GLY A 190 -26.02 -14.82 3.03
C GLY A 190 -25.51 -16.03 2.24
N ARG A 191 -24.20 -16.12 1.97
CA ARG A 191 -23.55 -17.28 1.32
C ARG A 191 -22.45 -17.85 2.20
N LYS A 192 -22.47 -19.18 2.36
CA LYS A 192 -21.43 -19.92 3.07
C LYS A 192 -20.10 -19.80 2.31
N PRO A 193 -18.99 -19.40 2.96
CA PRO A 193 -17.69 -19.32 2.30
C PRO A 193 -17.23 -20.68 1.78
N GLU A 194 -16.80 -20.73 0.50
CA GLU A 194 -16.30 -21.97 -0.14
C GLU A 194 -14.94 -22.43 0.43
N ARG A 195 -14.14 -21.51 0.97
CA ARG A 195 -12.85 -21.82 1.59
C ARG A 195 -13.01 -21.92 3.11
N LYS A 196 -12.41 -22.95 3.71
CA LYS A 196 -12.24 -23.17 5.17
C LYS A 196 -11.37 -22.10 5.88
N GLY A 197 -11.32 -20.88 5.35
CA GLY A 197 -10.59 -19.75 5.94
C GLY A 197 -11.37 -19.08 7.07
N LEU A 198 -10.77 -18.08 7.69
CA LEU A 198 -11.37 -17.18 8.69
C LEU A 198 -12.49 -16.29 8.10
N ALA A 199 -13.07 -16.66 6.96
CA ALA A 199 -14.00 -15.84 6.21
C ALA A 199 -15.35 -15.73 6.94
N MET A 200 -15.65 -14.51 7.39
CA MET A 200 -16.98 -13.89 7.50
C MET A 200 -18.10 -14.67 8.21
N TRP A 201 -17.78 -15.27 9.35
CA TRP A 201 -18.78 -15.66 10.34
C TRP A 201 -19.27 -14.45 11.11
N HIS A 202 -20.58 -14.41 11.36
CA HIS A 202 -21.28 -13.42 12.17
C HIS A 202 -21.91 -14.15 13.35
N ILE A 203 -21.40 -13.89 14.55
CA ILE A 203 -21.83 -14.54 15.79
C ILE A 203 -22.42 -13.43 16.66
N GLU A 204 -23.72 -13.46 16.92
CA GLU A 204 -24.35 -12.43 17.75
C GLU A 204 -23.77 -12.49 19.17
N GLU A 205 -23.79 -11.36 19.86
CA GLU A 205 -23.35 -11.26 21.24
C GLU A 205 -24.14 -12.18 22.16
N ASN A 206 -25.47 -12.24 21.97
CA ASN A 206 -26.33 -13.13 22.74
C ASN A 206 -25.98 -14.59 22.50
N ASP A 207 -25.72 -14.99 21.26
CA ASP A 207 -25.33 -16.37 20.92
C ASP A 207 -23.99 -16.74 21.58
N LEU A 208 -23.02 -15.84 21.54
CA LEU A 208 -21.73 -16.06 22.21
C LEU A 208 -21.88 -16.11 23.74
N ARG A 209 -22.72 -15.23 24.30
CA ARG A 209 -23.02 -15.16 25.73
C ARG A 209 -23.68 -16.45 26.22
N ASP A 210 -24.65 -16.96 25.47
CA ASP A 210 -25.37 -18.20 25.80
C ASP A 210 -24.46 -19.43 25.67
N TYR A 211 -23.57 -19.44 24.69
CA TYR A 211 -22.52 -20.45 24.59
C TYR A 211 -21.61 -20.44 25.82
N ILE A 212 -21.09 -19.26 26.22
CA ILE A 212 -20.20 -19.13 27.39
C ILE A 212 -20.90 -19.58 28.67
N ARG A 213 -22.19 -19.27 28.87
CA ARG A 213 -22.95 -19.73 30.04
C ARG A 213 -23.09 -21.24 30.09
N SER A 214 -23.44 -21.86 28.97
CA SER A 214 -23.70 -23.30 28.89
C SER A 214 -22.41 -24.14 28.90
N HIS A 215 -21.29 -23.58 28.44
CA HIS A 215 -20.02 -24.28 28.27
C HIS A 215 -18.86 -23.67 29.08
N ALA A 216 -19.17 -22.94 30.17
CA ALA A 216 -18.17 -22.29 31.01
C ALA A 216 -17.07 -23.24 31.52
N HIS A 217 -17.42 -24.51 31.76
CA HIS A 217 -16.52 -25.55 32.25
C HIS A 217 -15.45 -25.96 31.22
N GLU A 218 -15.66 -25.70 29.93
CA GLU A 218 -14.66 -25.97 28.88
C GLU A 218 -13.62 -24.86 28.73
N LEU A 219 -13.88 -23.69 29.34
CA LEU A 219 -13.05 -22.51 29.19
C LEU A 219 -11.90 -22.52 30.19
N ASN A 220 -10.67 -22.42 29.69
CA ASN A 220 -9.49 -22.30 30.53
C ASN A 220 -9.23 -20.82 30.87
N GLY A 221 -9.43 -20.45 32.14
CA GLY A 221 -9.24 -19.10 32.67
C GLY A 221 -7.89 -18.44 32.33
N ARG A 222 -6.85 -19.22 32.00
CA ARG A 222 -5.51 -18.70 31.68
C ARG A 222 -5.39 -18.07 30.28
N ASN A 223 -6.22 -18.49 29.34
CA ASN A 223 -6.10 -18.11 27.92
C ASN A 223 -7.27 -17.26 27.42
N VAL A 224 -8.34 -17.16 28.19
CA VAL A 224 -9.53 -16.37 27.84
C VAL A 224 -9.33 -14.87 28.09
N ASP A 225 -9.98 -14.03 27.29
CA ASP A 225 -10.07 -12.60 27.56
C ASP A 225 -11.14 -12.34 28.61
N LEU A 226 -10.76 -12.48 29.89
CA LEU A 226 -11.65 -12.29 31.04
C LEU A 226 -12.36 -10.93 31.02
N VAL A 227 -11.70 -9.87 30.55
CA VAL A 227 -12.30 -8.53 30.56
C VAL A 227 -13.43 -8.46 29.53
N THR A 228 -13.24 -9.03 28.35
CA THR A 228 -14.30 -9.10 27.34
C THR A 228 -15.43 -10.01 27.80
N ILE A 229 -15.12 -11.16 28.41
CA ILE A 229 -16.15 -12.05 28.99
C ILE A 229 -16.97 -11.33 30.06
N VAL A 230 -16.35 -10.59 30.97
CA VAL A 230 -17.08 -9.81 31.98
C VAL A 230 -17.95 -8.73 31.33
N GLY A 231 -17.43 -8.04 30.30
CA GLY A 231 -18.20 -7.05 29.53
C GLY A 231 -19.41 -7.63 28.80
N LEU A 232 -19.37 -8.91 28.41
CA LEU A 232 -20.51 -9.62 27.82
C LEU A 232 -21.66 -9.87 28.81
N PHE A 233 -21.48 -9.66 30.12
CA PHE A 233 -22.51 -9.92 31.14
C PHE A 233 -22.97 -8.68 31.91
N GLN A 234 -22.55 -7.49 31.46
CA GLN A 234 -22.99 -6.18 31.98
C GLN A 234 -24.17 -5.65 31.16
#